data_AF-X0UXG1-F1
#
_entry.id   AF-X0UXG1-F1
#
_cell.length_a   1.000
_cell.length_b   1.000
_cell.length_c   1.000
_cell.angle_alpha   90.00
_cell.angle_beta   90.00
_cell.angle_gamma   90.00
#
_symmetry.space_group_name_H-M   'P 1'
#
loop_
_entity.id
_entity.type
_entity.pdbx_description
1 polymer ?
#
loop_
_entity_poly.entity_id
_entity_poly.type
_entity_poly.pdbx_seq_one_letter_code
_entity_poly.pdbx_strand_id
1 'polypeptide(L)'
;SLRLAEALSGRARDTVSVLLQVNISGEEPKSGFSEAELHKAAEDVARLPMLEVKGLMTIAPLVSDPEEVRPIFRRLRELRDSLGLEHLSMGMSDDFEVAVGEGATMVRIGRAIFGERG
;
A
#
# COMPACT_ATOMS: atom_id res chain seq x y z
N SER A 1 2.28 -10.47 2.87
CA SER A 1 1.80 -11.86 2.90
C SER A 1 1.26 -12.17 4.28
N LEU A 2 0.32 -13.12 4.40
CA LEU A 2 -0.31 -13.48 5.68
C LEU A 2 0.72 -13.98 6.72
N ARG A 3 1.68 -14.80 6.29
CA ARG A 3 2.78 -15.29 7.13
C ARG A 3 3.55 -14.15 7.84
N LEU A 4 3.76 -13.02 7.16
CA LEU A 4 4.44 -11.88 7.76
C LEU A 4 3.57 -11.19 8.81
N ALA A 5 2.26 -11.09 8.56
CA ALA A 5 1.31 -10.55 9.53
C ALA A 5 1.25 -11.44 10.79
N GLU A 6 1.16 -12.76 10.64
CA GLU A 6 1.20 -13.70 11.78
C GLU A 6 2.49 -13.56 12.59
N ALA A 7 3.63 -13.48 11.89
CA ALA A 7 4.94 -13.30 12.51
C ALA A 7 5.09 -11.97 13.27
N LEU A 8 4.44 -10.90 12.77
CA LEU A 8 4.40 -9.60 13.43
C LEU A 8 3.47 -9.63 14.65
N SER A 9 2.25 -10.15 14.48
CA SER A 9 1.26 -10.34 15.54
C SER A 9 1.83 -11.10 16.73
N GLY A 10 2.53 -12.22 16.48
CA GLY A 10 3.16 -13.03 17.54
C GLY A 10 4.34 -12.37 18.25
N ARG A 11 4.88 -11.26 17.74
CA ARG A 11 5.99 -10.49 18.33
C ARG A 11 5.57 -9.13 18.89
N ALA A 12 4.39 -8.65 18.52
CA ALA A 12 3.89 -7.35 18.93
C ALA A 12 3.62 -7.32 20.44
N ARG A 13 4.12 -6.27 21.10
CA ARG A 13 3.85 -6.02 22.54
C ARG A 13 2.67 -5.09 22.76
N ASP A 14 2.39 -4.25 21.76
CA ASP A 14 1.27 -3.30 21.70
C ASP A 14 0.58 -3.42 20.34
N THR A 15 -0.62 -2.85 20.20
CA THR A 15 -1.34 -2.82 18.92
C THR A 15 -0.52 -2.08 17.86
N VAL A 16 -0.30 -2.72 16.72
CA VAL A 16 0.42 -2.19 15.57
C VAL A 16 -0.57 -1.91 14.45
N SER A 17 -0.68 -0.64 14.07
CA SER A 17 -1.38 -0.25 12.85
C SER A 17 -0.58 -0.66 11.62
N VAL A 18 -1.22 -1.38 10.70
CA VAL A 18 -0.60 -1.92 9.49
C VAL A 18 -1.36 -1.48 8.24
N LEU A 19 -0.63 -1.42 7.13
CA LEU A 19 -1.19 -1.26 5.79
C LEU A 19 -0.96 -2.54 4.99
N LEU A 20 -1.95 -2.94 4.20
CA LEU A 20 -1.81 -4.09 3.30
C LEU A 20 -1.23 -3.64 1.97
N GLN A 21 -0.10 -4.24 1.59
CA GLN A 21 0.50 -3.99 0.27
C GLN A 21 -0.26 -4.76 -0.81
N VAL A 22 -0.67 -4.06 -1.86
CA VAL A 22 -1.46 -4.58 -2.99
C VAL A 22 -0.67 -4.45 -4.29
N ASN A 23 -0.52 -5.56 -5.01
CA ASN A 23 0.04 -5.56 -6.36
C ASN A 23 -1.08 -5.35 -7.39
N ILE A 24 -1.34 -4.10 -7.75
CA ILE A 24 -2.33 -3.72 -8.77
C ILE A 24 -1.75 -3.83 -10.18
N SER A 25 -0.45 -3.54 -10.34
CA SER A 25 0.20 -3.58 -11.66
C SER A 25 0.29 -4.98 -12.27
N GLY A 26 0.14 -6.04 -11.45
CA GLY A 26 0.31 -7.42 -11.90
C GLY A 26 1.73 -7.77 -12.33
N GLU A 27 2.67 -6.83 -12.25
CA GLU A 27 4.07 -7.04 -12.58
C GLU A 27 4.73 -7.97 -11.57
N GLU A 28 5.16 -9.13 -12.03
CA GLU A 28 6.15 -9.93 -11.31
C GLU A 28 7.52 -9.24 -11.38
N PRO A 29 8.34 -9.28 -10.32
CA PRO A 29 8.17 -10.05 -9.07
C PRO A 29 7.63 -9.21 -7.89
N LYS A 30 6.76 -8.21 -8.12
CA LYS A 30 6.37 -7.29 -7.03
C LYS A 30 5.58 -8.00 -5.93
N SER A 31 6.06 -7.83 -4.70
CA SER A 31 5.39 -8.31 -3.50
C SER A 31 4.05 -7.62 -3.28
N GLY A 32 3.09 -8.31 -2.66
CA GLY A 32 1.78 -7.77 -2.32
C GLY A 32 0.70 -8.82 -2.48
N PHE A 33 -0.49 -8.53 -1.97
CA PHE A 33 -1.69 -9.31 -2.28
C PHE A 33 -2.20 -8.89 -3.66
N SER A 34 -2.70 -9.86 -4.43
CA SER A 34 -3.49 -9.53 -5.62
C SER A 34 -4.83 -8.92 -5.22
N GLU A 35 -5.50 -8.24 -6.15
CA GLU A 35 -6.86 -7.73 -5.92
C GLU A 35 -7.84 -8.84 -5.53
N ALA A 36 -7.69 -10.03 -6.13
CA ALA A 36 -8.52 -11.19 -5.85
C ALA A 36 -8.33 -11.74 -4.42
N GLU A 37 -7.12 -11.64 -3.87
CA GLU A 37 -6.80 -12.11 -2.52
C GLU A 37 -7.09 -11.08 -1.43
N LEU A 38 -7.19 -9.80 -1.80
CA LEU A 38 -7.15 -8.68 -0.87
C LEU A 38 -8.25 -8.74 0.20
N HIS A 39 -9.50 -9.02 -0.19
CA HIS A 39 -10.62 -9.08 0.76
C HIS A 39 -10.40 -10.16 1.81
N LYS A 40 -10.05 -11.38 1.36
CA LYS A 40 -9.73 -12.49 2.27
C LYS A 40 -8.53 -12.15 3.17
N ALA A 41 -7.48 -11.57 2.60
CA ALA A 41 -6.30 -11.17 3.36
C ALA A 41 -6.62 -10.12 4.42
N ALA A 42 -7.47 -9.14 4.12
CA ALA A 42 -7.90 -8.13 5.08
C ALA A 42 -8.67 -8.75 6.25
N GLU A 43 -9.59 -9.67 5.97
CA GLU A 43 -10.31 -10.42 7.00
C GLU A 43 -9.38 -11.30 7.85
N ASP A 44 -8.46 -12.03 7.21
CA ASP A 44 -7.49 -12.90 7.89
C ASP A 44 -6.59 -12.09 8.82
N VAL A 45 -6.08 -10.94 8.35
CA VAL A 45 -5.21 -10.07 9.16
C VAL A 45 -5.98 -9.37 10.27
N ALA A 46 -7.23 -8.96 10.03
CA ALA A 46 -8.07 -8.33 11.05
C ALA A 46 -8.41 -9.28 12.23
N ARG A 47 -8.30 -10.60 12.03
CA ARG A 47 -8.45 -11.61 13.09
C ARG A 47 -7.19 -11.81 13.93
N LEU A 48 -6.03 -11.29 13.48
CA LEU A 48 -4.78 -11.45 14.22
C LEU A 48 -4.75 -10.49 15.42
N PRO A 49 -4.40 -10.96 16.62
CA PRO A 49 -4.28 -10.09 17.78
C PRO A 49 -3.18 -9.05 17.56
N MET A 50 -3.32 -7.89 18.19
CA MET A 50 -2.34 -6.81 18.16
C MET A 50 -2.09 -6.18 16.77
N LEU A 51 -2.85 -6.55 15.73
CA LEU A 51 -2.78 -5.89 14.44
C LEU A 51 -4.06 -5.15 14.14
N GLU A 52 -3.92 -3.95 13.60
CA GLU A 52 -5.04 -3.14 13.14
C GLU A 52 -4.81 -2.71 11.70
N VAL A 53 -5.64 -3.21 10.77
CA VAL A 53 -5.55 -2.82 9.37
C VAL A 53 -6.14 -1.42 9.21
N LYS A 54 -5.30 -0.44 8.86
CA LYS A 54 -5.72 0.97 8.71
C LYS A 54 -5.85 1.43 7.27
N GLY A 55 -5.34 0.67 6.31
CA GLY A 55 -5.30 1.13 4.93
C GLY A 55 -4.52 0.22 3.99
N LEU A 56 -4.34 0.72 2.78
CA LEU A 56 -3.66 0.02 1.71
C LEU A 56 -2.38 0.74 1.30
N MET A 57 -1.48 -0.01 0.69
CA MET A 57 -0.22 0.48 0.15
C MET A 57 0.04 -0.13 -1.22
N THR A 58 0.59 0.64 -2.14
CA THR A 58 1.10 0.09 -3.42
C THR A 58 2.41 0.75 -3.83
N ILE A 59 3.16 0.05 -4.68
CA ILE A 59 4.34 0.55 -5.36
C ILE A 59 4.05 0.49 -6.85
N ALA A 60 3.83 1.66 -7.45
CA ALA A 60 3.60 1.80 -8.88
C ALA A 60 4.88 1.46 -9.68
N PRO A 61 4.77 1.03 -10.94
CA PRO A 61 5.92 0.90 -11.84
C PRO A 61 6.65 2.24 -12.02
N LEU A 62 7.95 2.16 -12.33
CA LEU A 62 8.69 3.32 -12.78
C LEU A 62 8.25 3.64 -14.21
N VAL A 63 7.71 4.83 -14.41
CA VAL A 63 7.20 5.33 -15.68
C VAL A 63 7.90 6.64 -16.03
N SER A 64 7.84 7.03 -17.31
CA SER A 64 8.39 8.32 -17.74
C SER A 64 7.41 9.45 -17.50
N ASP A 65 6.11 9.20 -17.70
CA ASP A 65 5.03 10.13 -17.40
C ASP A 65 4.29 9.67 -16.13
N PRO A 66 4.30 10.47 -15.03
CA PRO A 66 3.57 10.16 -13.80
C PRO A 66 2.06 9.93 -14.01
N GLU A 67 1.46 10.47 -15.06
CA GLU A 67 0.04 10.22 -15.37
C GLU A 67 -0.24 8.75 -15.71
N GLU A 68 0.76 8.01 -16.19
CA GLU A 68 0.63 6.57 -16.50
C GLU A 68 0.31 5.73 -15.25
N VAL A 69 0.67 6.19 -14.04
CA VAL A 69 0.37 5.48 -12.79
C VAL A 69 -0.97 5.90 -12.16
N ARG A 70 -1.64 6.94 -12.69
CA ARG A 70 -2.94 7.40 -12.19
C ARG A 70 -3.99 6.27 -12.10
N PRO A 71 -4.16 5.39 -13.10
CA PRO A 71 -5.13 4.30 -13.01
C PRO A 71 -4.84 3.34 -11.85
N ILE A 72 -3.56 3.12 -11.51
CA ILE A 72 -3.14 2.28 -10.39
C ILE A 72 -3.56 2.91 -9.05
N PHE A 73 -3.29 4.20 -8.88
CA PHE A 73 -3.66 4.92 -7.66
C PHE A 73 -5.17 5.04 -7.49
N ARG A 74 -5.89 5.30 -8.58
CA ARG A 74 -7.36 5.26 -8.60
C ARG A 74 -7.89 3.90 -8.15
N ARG A 75 -7.32 2.82 -8.70
CA ARG A 75 -7.75 1.47 -8.36
C ARG A 75 -7.49 1.14 -6.89
N LEU A 76 -6.34 1.56 -6.34
CA LEU A 76 -6.05 1.39 -4.91
C LEU A 76 -7.07 2.14 -4.04
N ARG A 77 -7.47 3.35 -4.45
CA ARG A 77 -8.50 4.14 -3.76
C ARG A 77 -9.82 3.38 -3.69
N GLU A 78 -10.29 2.85 -4.82
CA GLU A 78 -11.54 2.08 -4.89
C GLU A 78 -11.50 0.85 -3.98
N LEU A 79 -10.37 0.13 -3.93
CA LEU A 79 -10.19 -1.03 -3.06
C LEU A 79 -10.16 -0.66 -1.58
N ARG A 80 -9.57 0.49 -1.22
CA ARG A 80 -9.63 1.00 0.16
C ARG A 80 -11.07 1.30 0.54
N ASP A 81 -11.82 1.97 -0.34
CA ASP A 81 -13.22 2.32 -0.11
C ASP A 81 -14.10 1.09 0.06
N SER A 82 -13.91 0.05 -0.76
CA SER A 82 -14.68 -1.19 -0.64
C SER A 82 -14.43 -1.93 0.69
N LEU A 83 -13.27 -1.72 1.31
CA LEU A 83 -12.90 -2.29 2.61
C LEU A 83 -13.22 -1.36 3.79
N GLY A 84 -13.69 -0.13 3.54
CA GLY A 84 -13.95 0.85 4.59
C GLY A 84 -12.70 1.28 5.38
N LEU A 85 -11.53 1.24 4.74
CA LEU A 85 -10.26 1.62 5.38
C LEU A 85 -9.98 3.13 5.24
N GLU A 86 -9.07 3.64 6.05
CA GLU A 86 -8.79 5.08 6.13
C GLU A 86 -7.67 5.52 5.18
N HIS A 87 -6.56 4.78 5.18
CA HIS A 87 -5.31 5.27 4.62
C HIS A 87 -4.96 4.71 3.24
N LEU A 88 -4.30 5.54 2.44
CA LEU A 88 -3.65 5.18 1.19
C LEU A 88 -2.19 5.62 1.24
N SER A 89 -1.29 4.65 1.31
CA SER A 89 0.14 4.88 1.12
C SER A 89 0.51 4.60 -0.33
N MET A 90 0.62 5.66 -1.12
CA MET A 90 0.98 5.60 -2.53
C MET A 90 1.64 6.92 -2.95
N GLY A 91 2.48 6.89 -3.99
CA GLY A 91 3.31 8.02 -4.37
C GLY A 91 4.71 7.99 -3.77
N MET A 92 5.69 8.23 -4.63
CA MET A 92 7.12 8.38 -4.39
C MET A 92 7.59 9.68 -5.06
N SER A 93 8.90 9.94 -5.06
CA SER A 93 9.47 11.22 -5.49
C SER A 93 9.01 11.70 -6.88
N ASP A 94 8.71 10.78 -7.80
CA ASP A 94 8.40 11.11 -9.20
C ASP A 94 6.89 11.18 -9.50
N ASP A 95 6.03 10.66 -8.61
CA ASP A 95 4.60 10.48 -8.88
C ASP A 95 3.67 10.89 -7.71
N PHE A 96 4.22 11.51 -6.66
CA PHE A 96 3.44 11.88 -5.48
C PHE A 96 2.33 12.90 -5.76
N GLU A 97 2.49 13.80 -6.74
CA GLU A 97 1.44 14.78 -7.10
C GLU A 97 0.20 14.08 -7.65
N VAL A 98 0.41 13.09 -8.53
CA VAL A 98 -0.65 12.23 -9.07
C VAL A 98 -1.29 11.42 -7.94
N ALA A 99 -0.47 10.86 -7.03
CA ALA A 99 -0.94 10.12 -5.87
C ALA A 99 -1.84 10.97 -4.95
N VAL A 100 -1.43 12.21 -4.65
CA VAL A 100 -2.24 13.16 -3.86
C VAL A 100 -3.55 13.48 -4.59
N GLY A 101 -3.51 13.70 -5.90
CA GLY A 101 -4.69 13.94 -6.72
C GLY A 101 -5.69 12.76 -6.73
N GLU A 102 -5.22 11.53 -6.54
CA GLU A 102 -6.07 10.34 -6.41
C GLU A 102 -6.40 9.96 -4.96
N GLY A 103 -6.00 10.78 -3.97
CA GLY A 103 -6.42 10.65 -2.57
C GLY A 103 -5.41 9.98 -1.63
N ALA A 104 -4.11 9.99 -1.96
CA ALA A 104 -3.08 9.51 -1.05
C ALA A 104 -3.11 10.24 0.30
N THR A 105 -3.08 9.48 1.39
CA THR A 105 -2.96 10.02 2.75
C THR A 105 -1.53 9.96 3.27
N MET A 106 -0.67 9.17 2.61
CA MET A 106 0.75 9.03 2.93
C MET A 106 1.55 8.93 1.63
N VAL A 107 2.51 9.83 1.44
CA VAL A 107 3.48 9.80 0.33
C VAL A 107 4.88 9.46 0.87
N ARG A 108 5.72 8.82 0.05
CA ARG A 108 7.04 8.33 0.47
C ARG A 108 8.15 8.99 -0.33
N ILE A 109 8.62 10.14 0.14
CA ILE A 109 9.58 10.98 -0.59
C ILE A 109 11.01 10.71 -0.10
N GLY A 110 11.88 10.31 -1.04
CA GLY A 110 13.29 10.02 -0.76
C GLY A 110 14.21 10.97 -1.53
N ARG A 111 14.40 10.69 -2.83
CA ARG A 111 15.34 11.43 -3.70
C ARG A 111 15.05 12.93 -3.74
N ALA A 112 13.78 13.34 -3.76
CA ALA A 112 13.44 14.77 -3.78
C ALA A 112 13.77 15.51 -2.46
N ILE A 113 13.98 14.80 -1.35
CA ILE A 113 14.40 15.41 -0.07
C ILE A 113 15.91 15.26 0.14
N PHE A 114 16.47 14.07 -0.10
CA PHE A 114 17.83 13.72 0.30
C PHE A 114 18.83 13.64 -0.86
N GLY A 115 18.38 13.76 -2.12
CA GLY A 115 19.20 13.55 -3.31
C GLY A 115 19.39 12.08 -3.69
N GLU A 116 20.26 11.84 -4.68
CA GLU A 116 20.61 10.50 -5.14
C GLU A 116 21.39 9.72 -4.06
N ARG A 117 21.29 8.40 -4.10
CA ARG A 117 22.08 7.53 -3.20
C ARG A 117 23.52 7.53 -3.69
N GLY A 118 24.44 8.07 -2.88
CA GLY A 118 25.89 7.99 -3.07
C GLY A 118 26.49 6.66 -2.63
#